data_AF-A0A3S0CVT6-F1
#
_entry.id   AF-A0A3S0CVT6-F1
#
_cell.length_a   1.000
_cell.length_b   1.000
_cell.length_c   1.000
_cell.angle_alpha   90.00
_cell.angle_beta   90.00
_cell.angle_gamma   90.00
#
_symmetry.space_group_name_H-M   'P 1'
#
loop_
_entity.id
_entity.type
_entity.pdbx_description
1 polymer ?
#
loop_
_entity_poly.entity_id
_entity_poly.type
_entity_poly.pdbx_seq_one_letter_code
_entity_poly.pdbx_strand_id
1 'polypeptide(L)'
;FVAPTQLIFYGLCWLPWHGRQAVLFDLDARRFYLFDLVLWPQDTIYLALLLVLSALALFLFTAVAGRLWCGYTCPQTVYTEIFLWIEKQIEGDRQQRMKLDAAPMSAAKFGRKTAKHTIWLALSLWTGFTFVGYFTQIQDLGHEALSVSMTGTEIFWILFYGAATYGNAGFLREQMCKYICPYARFQFVMFDSDTLIITYDEQRGDPRGSRSKKADPRKQGLGDCVDCGICVQVCPTGIDIRNGLQVECIGCAACIDACDQVMDKMSYPRGLIRYSTENALKEGLVRKDIVKRAFRPRTLIYSAVFLTLTVATGWSLLTRPPLKVDVVRDRGVMAREADDGSIENVFQLQLISTSETERSYTVGVAGIDGIRLAAPVQVKVPGA
;
A
#
# COMPACT_ATOMS: atom_id res chain seq x y z
N PHE A 1 13.76 1.02 1.75
CA PHE A 1 12.30 0.85 1.59
C PHE A 1 11.69 1.88 0.64
N VAL A 2 12.12 3.15 0.67
CA VAL A 2 11.63 4.18 -0.25
C VAL A 2 11.78 3.78 -1.72
N ALA A 3 13.01 3.54 -2.19
CA ALA A 3 13.28 3.18 -3.58
C ALA A 3 12.40 2.04 -4.15
N PRO A 4 12.28 0.85 -3.51
CA PRO A 4 11.43 -0.21 -4.06
C PRO A 4 9.95 0.16 -4.12
N THR A 5 9.40 0.85 -3.11
CA THR A 5 7.99 1.28 -3.16
C THR A 5 7.72 2.26 -4.29
N GLN A 6 8.64 3.21 -4.52
CA GLN A 6 8.51 4.21 -5.57
C GLN A 6 8.75 3.60 -6.96
N LEU A 7 9.67 2.64 -7.08
CA LEU A 7 9.87 1.90 -8.32
C LEU A 7 8.61 1.15 -8.75
N ILE A 8 7.91 0.52 -7.81
CA ILE A 8 6.65 -0.18 -8.10
C ILE A 8 5.58 0.85 -8.49
N PHE A 9 5.39 1.90 -7.67
CA PHE A 9 4.34 2.88 -7.92
C PHE A 9 4.54 3.69 -9.22
N TYR A 10 5.75 4.17 -9.49
CA TYR A 10 6.04 4.90 -10.73
C TYR A 10 6.33 3.98 -11.92
N GLY A 11 6.70 2.71 -11.70
CA GLY A 11 7.07 1.82 -12.79
C GLY A 11 5.88 1.09 -13.42
N LEU A 12 4.91 0.65 -12.61
CA LEU A 12 3.83 -0.23 -13.10
C LEU A 12 2.93 0.43 -14.16
N CYS A 13 2.64 1.73 -14.03
CA CYS A 13 1.83 2.44 -15.01
C CYS A 13 2.58 2.70 -16.33
N TRP A 14 3.92 2.66 -16.34
CA TRP A 14 4.73 2.87 -17.56
C TRP A 14 5.17 1.59 -18.25
N LEU A 15 5.00 0.43 -17.61
CA LEU A 15 5.40 -0.85 -18.16
C LEU A 15 4.48 -1.22 -19.34
N PRO A 16 4.97 -1.28 -20.59
CA PRO A 16 4.14 -1.65 -21.73
C PRO A 16 3.76 -3.14 -21.65
N TRP A 17 2.49 -3.42 -21.92
CA TRP A 17 1.88 -4.74 -21.89
C TRP A 17 0.80 -4.82 -22.98
N HIS A 18 1.02 -5.64 -24.01
CA HIS A 18 0.08 -5.84 -25.13
C HIS A 18 -0.50 -4.55 -25.76
N GLY A 19 0.33 -3.49 -25.90
CA GLY A 19 -0.09 -2.22 -26.51
C GLY A 19 -0.76 -1.22 -25.56
N ARG A 20 -0.93 -1.59 -24.29
CA ARG A 20 -1.35 -0.71 -23.18
C ARG A 20 -0.31 -0.77 -22.05
N GLN A 21 -0.61 -0.23 -20.89
CA GLN A 21 0.21 -0.40 -19.69
C GLN A 21 -0.19 -1.66 -18.89
N ALA A 22 0.74 -2.20 -18.10
CA ALA A 22 0.54 -3.44 -17.34
C ALA A 22 -0.61 -3.34 -16.32
N VAL A 23 -0.74 -2.22 -15.62
CA VAL A 23 -1.85 -1.97 -14.68
C VAL A 23 -2.63 -0.76 -15.15
N LEU A 24 -3.88 -0.97 -15.57
CA LEU A 24 -4.79 0.08 -16.03
C LEU A 24 -6.19 -0.17 -15.46
N PHE A 25 -6.71 0.82 -14.75
CA PHE A 25 -8.07 0.85 -14.26
C PHE A 25 -8.93 1.73 -15.14
N ASP A 26 -9.29 1.23 -16.32
CA ASP A 26 -10.06 1.97 -17.32
C ASP A 26 -11.52 2.12 -16.86
N LEU A 27 -11.85 3.33 -16.39
CA LEU A 27 -13.18 3.66 -15.90
C LEU A 27 -14.19 3.88 -17.04
N ASP A 28 -13.73 4.28 -18.22
CA ASP A 28 -14.58 4.61 -19.37
C ASP A 28 -15.05 3.33 -20.06
N ALA A 29 -14.12 2.41 -20.35
CA ALA A 29 -14.44 1.08 -20.84
C ALA A 29 -14.99 0.16 -19.72
N ARG A 30 -14.89 0.60 -18.45
CA ARG A 30 -15.25 -0.15 -17.24
C ARG A 30 -14.50 -1.49 -17.15
N ARG A 31 -13.22 -1.49 -17.50
CA ARG A 31 -12.36 -2.68 -17.53
C ARG A 31 -11.15 -2.44 -16.65
N PHE A 32 -10.86 -3.41 -15.79
CA PHE A 32 -9.64 -3.38 -14.99
C PHE A 32 -8.66 -4.38 -15.56
N TYR A 33 -7.51 -3.87 -15.97
CA TYR A 33 -6.44 -4.64 -16.56
C TYR A 33 -5.28 -4.78 -15.57
N LEU A 34 -4.94 -6.02 -15.23
CA LEU A 34 -3.84 -6.38 -14.33
C LEU A 34 -2.95 -7.42 -15.02
N PHE A 35 -1.91 -6.96 -15.73
CA PHE A 35 -1.14 -7.81 -16.66
C PHE A 35 -2.10 -8.48 -17.65
N ASP A 36 -2.12 -9.80 -17.77
CA ASP A 36 -3.05 -10.53 -18.66
C ASP A 36 -4.47 -10.68 -18.08
N LEU A 37 -4.69 -10.28 -16.84
CA LEU A 37 -5.99 -10.42 -16.19
C LEU A 37 -6.90 -9.25 -16.57
N VAL A 38 -7.92 -9.54 -17.38
CA VAL A 38 -8.99 -8.59 -17.74
C VAL A 38 -10.23 -8.84 -16.88
N LEU A 39 -10.56 -7.88 -16.01
CA LEU A 39 -11.73 -7.90 -15.15
C LEU A 39 -12.80 -6.97 -15.70
N TRP A 40 -13.98 -7.52 -15.95
CA TRP A 40 -15.16 -6.78 -16.38
C TRP A 40 -15.99 -6.33 -15.17
N PRO A 41 -16.99 -5.42 -15.32
CA PRO A 41 -17.83 -4.98 -14.21
C PRO A 41 -18.60 -6.13 -13.53
N GLN A 42 -18.97 -7.16 -14.30
CA GLN A 42 -19.60 -8.38 -13.77
C GLN A 42 -18.64 -9.23 -12.92
N ASP A 43 -17.33 -8.99 -13.02
CA ASP A 43 -16.26 -9.61 -12.24
C ASP A 43 -15.87 -8.78 -11.01
N THR A 44 -16.68 -7.76 -10.65
CA THR A 44 -16.50 -6.93 -9.44
C THR A 44 -16.37 -7.74 -8.16
N ILE A 45 -16.90 -8.99 -8.13
CA ILE A 45 -16.68 -9.92 -7.02
C ILE A 45 -15.18 -10.21 -6.80
N TYR A 46 -14.37 -10.32 -7.85
CA TYR A 46 -12.93 -10.53 -7.73
C TYR A 46 -12.21 -9.28 -7.23
N LEU A 47 -12.66 -8.09 -7.62
CA LEU A 47 -12.16 -6.85 -7.07
C LEU A 47 -12.49 -6.73 -5.58
N ALA A 48 -13.73 -7.06 -5.18
CA ALA A 48 -14.13 -7.09 -3.78
C ALA A 48 -13.31 -8.11 -2.98
N LEU A 49 -13.09 -9.32 -3.52
CA LEU A 49 -12.22 -10.33 -2.91
C LEU A 49 -10.77 -9.84 -2.81
N LEU A 50 -10.23 -9.15 -3.81
CA LEU A 50 -8.91 -8.55 -3.76
C LEU A 50 -8.80 -7.51 -2.65
N LEU A 51 -9.82 -6.67 -2.46
CA LEU A 51 -9.87 -5.70 -1.36
C LEU A 51 -9.93 -6.38 0.00
N VAL A 52 -10.76 -7.44 0.14
CA VAL A 52 -10.83 -8.25 1.36
C VAL A 52 -9.49 -8.92 1.66
N LEU A 53 -8.84 -9.51 0.66
CA LEU A 53 -7.52 -10.12 0.79
C LEU A 53 -6.46 -9.08 1.18
N SER A 54 -6.51 -7.88 0.61
CA SER A 54 -5.61 -6.78 0.96
C SER A 54 -5.79 -6.35 2.41
N ALA A 55 -7.03 -6.21 2.88
CA ALA A 55 -7.34 -5.89 4.27
C ALA A 55 -6.89 -7.01 5.23
N LEU A 56 -7.17 -8.28 4.90
CA LEU A 56 -6.73 -9.44 5.68
C LEU A 56 -5.20 -9.54 5.73
N ALA A 57 -4.51 -9.30 4.62
CA ALA A 57 -3.05 -9.28 4.56
C ALA A 57 -2.48 -8.20 5.49
N LEU A 58 -3.04 -6.98 5.42
CA LEU A 58 -2.63 -5.87 6.28
C LEU A 58 -2.89 -6.18 7.77
N PHE A 59 -4.01 -6.84 8.08
CA PHE A 59 -4.37 -7.24 9.44
C PHE A 59 -3.47 -8.35 9.98
N LEU A 60 -3.22 -9.38 9.18
CA LEU A 60 -2.30 -10.46 9.51
C LEU A 60 -0.89 -9.90 9.73
N PHE A 61 -0.42 -9.05 8.82
CA PHE A 61 0.87 -8.39 8.94
C PHE A 61 0.96 -7.57 10.23
N THR A 62 -0.10 -6.83 10.59
CA THR A 62 -0.14 -6.05 11.83
C THR A 62 -0.15 -6.89 13.09
N ALA A 63 -0.89 -8.00 13.09
CA ALA A 63 -0.94 -8.90 14.24
C ALA A 63 0.44 -9.48 14.55
N VAL A 64 1.22 -9.80 13.51
CA VAL A 64 2.56 -10.39 13.65
C VAL A 64 3.65 -9.32 13.84
N ALA A 65 3.68 -8.31 12.98
CA ALA A 65 4.76 -7.34 12.82
C ALA A 65 4.39 -5.92 13.27
N GLY A 66 3.27 -5.73 13.96
CA GLY A 66 2.90 -4.46 14.57
C GLY A 66 2.86 -3.30 13.58
N ARG A 67 3.75 -2.30 13.80
CA ARG A 67 3.80 -1.05 13.03
C ARG A 67 4.82 -1.04 11.89
N LEU A 68 5.38 -2.19 11.50
CA LEU A 68 6.37 -2.21 10.40
C LEU A 68 5.82 -1.60 9.09
N TRP A 69 4.53 -1.78 8.79
CA TRP A 69 3.90 -1.18 7.61
C TRP A 69 3.92 0.35 7.69
N CYS A 70 3.47 0.88 8.84
CA CYS A 70 3.46 2.32 9.11
C CYS A 70 4.86 2.92 9.07
N GLY A 71 5.87 2.20 9.57
CA GLY A 71 7.25 2.68 9.61
C GLY A 71 8.00 2.65 8.28
N TYR A 72 7.65 1.75 7.35
CA TYR A 72 8.49 1.46 6.18
C TYR A 72 7.77 1.39 4.84
N THR A 73 6.44 1.39 4.78
CA THR A 73 5.73 1.18 3.49
C THR A 73 4.51 2.06 3.32
N CYS A 74 3.95 2.57 4.42
CA CYS A 74 2.85 3.52 4.37
C CYS A 74 3.21 4.73 3.48
N PRO A 75 2.36 5.12 2.52
CA PRO A 75 2.62 6.24 1.62
C PRO A 75 2.97 7.52 2.38
N GLN A 76 2.27 7.81 3.48
CA GLN A 76 2.55 8.98 4.32
C GLN A 76 4.02 9.01 4.77
N THR A 77 4.52 7.92 5.34
CA THR A 77 5.90 7.81 5.81
C THR A 77 6.90 7.88 4.66
N VAL A 78 6.62 7.17 3.56
CA VAL A 78 7.52 7.17 2.39
C VAL A 78 7.68 8.57 1.81
N TYR A 79 6.57 9.30 1.59
CA TYR A 79 6.64 10.66 1.04
C TYR A 79 7.22 11.66 2.04
N THR A 80 6.91 11.57 3.34
CA THR A 80 7.54 12.43 4.35
C THR A 80 9.07 12.22 4.37
N GLU A 81 9.56 10.98 4.28
CA GLU A 81 10.99 10.68 4.21
C GLU A 81 11.65 11.25 2.94
N ILE A 82 10.98 11.15 1.78
CA ILE A 82 11.47 11.78 0.54
C ILE A 82 11.56 13.31 0.71
N PHE A 83 10.53 13.94 1.28
CA PHE A 83 10.50 15.39 1.47
C PHE A 83 11.55 15.87 2.48
N LEU A 84 11.75 15.14 3.58
CA LEU A 84 12.80 15.40 4.57
C LEU A 84 14.20 15.20 3.99
N TRP A 85 14.38 14.21 3.11
CA TRP A 85 15.62 14.00 2.38
C TRP A 85 15.90 15.18 1.44
N ILE A 86 14.92 15.65 0.67
CA ILE A 86 15.03 16.85 -0.18
C ILE A 86 15.40 18.08 0.68
N GLU A 87 14.73 18.28 1.81
CA GLU A 87 15.06 19.37 2.75
C GLU A 87 16.50 19.28 3.24
N LYS A 88 16.96 18.08 3.57
CA LYS A 88 18.33 17.86 4.02
C LYS A 88 19.35 18.21 2.94
N GLN A 89 19.09 17.86 1.68
CA GLN A 89 20.01 18.18 0.58
C GLN A 89 20.08 19.68 0.27
N ILE A 90 18.97 20.41 0.40
CA ILE A 90 18.89 21.84 0.00
C ILE A 90 19.20 22.79 1.17
N GLU A 91 18.61 22.54 2.33
CA GLU A 91 18.68 23.43 3.49
C GLU A 91 19.66 22.94 4.57
N GLY A 92 20.02 21.65 4.54
CA GLY A 92 20.93 21.02 5.49
C GLY A 92 20.24 20.26 6.63
N ASP A 93 21.02 19.85 7.63
CA ASP A 93 20.51 19.14 8.80
C ASP A 93 19.60 20.04 9.66
N ARG A 94 18.83 19.44 10.58
CA ARG A 94 17.82 20.11 11.41
C ARG A 94 18.29 21.44 12.02
N GLN A 95 19.49 21.48 12.59
CA GLN A 95 20.04 22.69 13.21
C GLN A 95 20.31 23.80 12.19
N GLN A 96 20.79 23.44 10.99
CA GLN A 96 21.00 24.39 9.89
C GLN A 96 19.67 24.95 9.39
N ARG A 97 18.63 24.11 9.29
CA ARG A 97 17.27 24.54 8.92
C ARG A 97 16.67 25.48 9.94
N MET A 98 16.72 25.15 11.22
CA MET A 98 16.23 26.03 12.29
C MET A 98 16.94 27.38 12.28
N LYS A 99 18.26 27.40 12.07
CA LYS A 99 19.04 28.64 11.95
C LYS A 99 18.67 29.43 10.70
N LEU A 100 18.46 28.76 9.56
CA LEU A 100 18.02 29.38 8.31
C LEU A 100 16.62 30.00 8.45
N ASP A 101 15.71 29.32 9.15
CA ASP A 101 14.35 29.80 9.39
C ASP A 101 14.34 31.05 10.29
N ALA A 102 15.15 31.08 11.34
CA ALA A 102 15.29 32.22 12.23
C ALA A 102 16.01 33.44 11.61
N ALA A 103 16.82 33.24 10.57
CA ALA A 103 17.56 34.32 9.92
C ALA A 103 16.64 35.27 9.11
N PRO A 104 17.00 36.56 8.95
CA PRO A 104 16.26 37.48 8.10
C PRO A 104 16.26 37.04 6.62
N MET A 105 15.32 37.56 5.85
CA MET A 105 15.11 37.16 4.47
C MET A 105 16.26 37.64 3.57
N SER A 106 17.17 36.75 3.19
CA SER A 106 18.28 37.01 2.25
C SER A 106 18.04 36.35 0.89
N ALA A 107 18.70 36.82 -0.16
CA ALA A 107 18.62 36.21 -1.49
C ALA A 107 18.99 34.71 -1.47
N ALA A 108 19.99 34.33 -0.67
CA ALA A 108 20.39 32.94 -0.50
C ALA A 108 19.30 32.10 0.20
N LYS A 109 18.66 32.64 1.25
CA LYS A 109 17.55 31.96 1.93
C LYS A 109 16.33 31.85 1.02
N PHE A 110 16.03 32.88 0.23
CA PHE A 110 14.93 32.85 -0.75
C PHE A 110 15.19 31.78 -1.81
N GLY A 111 16.39 31.76 -2.40
CA GLY A 111 16.79 30.75 -3.37
C GLY A 111 16.66 29.33 -2.84
N ARG A 112 17.12 29.05 -1.60
CA ARG A 112 16.99 27.72 -0.98
C ARG A 112 15.54 27.33 -0.71
N LYS A 113 14.73 28.25 -0.18
CA LYS A 113 13.31 27.98 0.11
C LYS A 113 12.53 27.75 -1.18
N THR A 114 12.73 28.60 -2.19
CA THR A 114 12.12 28.45 -3.51
C THR A 114 12.55 27.12 -4.15
N ALA A 115 13.84 26.79 -4.17
CA ALA A 115 14.33 25.53 -4.72
C ALA A 115 13.67 24.31 -4.04
N LYS A 116 13.56 24.31 -2.70
CA LYS A 116 12.85 23.26 -1.97
C LYS A 116 11.39 23.16 -2.41
N HIS A 117 10.65 24.27 -2.39
CA HIS A 117 9.22 24.26 -2.72
C HIS A 117 8.99 23.88 -4.19
N THR A 118 9.86 24.29 -5.11
CA THR A 118 9.81 23.88 -6.52
C THR A 118 10.00 22.37 -6.66
N ILE A 119 10.99 21.77 -5.99
CA ILE A 119 11.22 20.32 -6.07
C ILE A 119 10.08 19.54 -5.40
N TRP A 120 9.58 20.01 -4.26
CA TRP A 120 8.40 19.43 -3.62
C TRP A 120 7.17 19.46 -4.52
N LEU A 121 6.92 20.61 -5.17
CA LEU A 121 5.79 20.77 -6.08
C LEU A 121 5.95 19.87 -7.31
N ALA A 122 7.13 19.83 -7.92
CA ALA A 122 7.41 18.96 -9.07
C ALA A 122 7.19 17.49 -8.73
N LEU A 123 7.71 17.00 -7.60
CA LEU A 123 7.49 15.63 -7.14
C LEU A 123 6.01 15.35 -6.84
N SER A 124 5.30 16.31 -6.25
CA SER A 124 3.89 16.16 -5.91
C SER A 124 3.02 16.10 -7.17
N LEU A 125 3.27 16.98 -8.14
CA LEU A 125 2.58 16.98 -9.42
C LEU A 125 2.88 15.71 -10.21
N TRP A 126 4.14 15.24 -10.22
CA TRP A 126 4.50 13.95 -10.81
C TRP A 126 3.77 12.78 -10.16
N THR A 127 3.60 12.82 -8.83
CA THR A 127 2.83 11.83 -8.09
C THR A 127 1.36 11.85 -8.47
N GLY A 128 0.75 13.04 -8.58
CA GLY A 128 -0.62 13.20 -9.06
C GLY A 128 -0.81 12.72 -10.50
N PHE A 129 0.13 13.06 -11.38
CA PHE A 129 0.17 12.60 -12.78
C PHE A 129 0.22 11.08 -12.86
N THR A 130 1.13 10.46 -12.12
CA THR A 130 1.26 9.00 -12.07
C THR A 130 -0.01 8.35 -11.53
N PHE A 131 -0.63 8.93 -10.49
CA PHE A 131 -1.87 8.40 -9.93
C PHE A 131 -3.01 8.41 -10.95
N VAL A 132 -3.20 9.51 -11.67
CA VAL A 132 -4.18 9.60 -12.78
C VAL A 132 -3.83 8.63 -13.90
N GLY A 133 -2.54 8.44 -14.18
CA GLY A 133 -2.04 7.46 -15.12
C GLY A 133 -2.33 6.00 -14.77
N TYR A 134 -2.86 5.68 -13.59
CA TYR A 134 -3.42 4.34 -13.32
C TYR A 134 -4.85 4.18 -13.83
N PHE A 135 -5.54 5.27 -14.16
CA PHE A 135 -6.95 5.28 -14.60
C PHE A 135 -7.11 5.71 -16.06
N THR A 136 -6.23 6.58 -16.54
CA THR A 136 -6.09 6.95 -17.95
C THR A 136 -4.81 6.32 -18.51
N GLN A 137 -4.80 5.94 -19.78
CA GLN A 137 -3.61 5.44 -20.45
C GLN A 137 -2.46 6.46 -20.36
N ILE A 138 -1.35 6.08 -19.71
CA ILE A 138 -0.26 7.00 -19.36
C ILE A 138 0.38 7.68 -20.58
N GLN A 139 0.40 6.98 -21.72
CA GLN A 139 1.01 7.49 -22.95
C GLN A 139 0.14 8.60 -23.53
N ASP A 140 -1.17 8.40 -23.60
CA ASP A 140 -2.13 9.41 -24.06
C ASP A 140 -2.15 10.60 -23.11
N LEU A 141 -2.20 10.34 -21.80
CA LEU A 141 -2.09 11.38 -20.77
C LEU A 141 -0.80 12.21 -20.91
N GLY A 142 0.32 11.56 -21.25
CA GLY A 142 1.60 12.21 -21.50
C GLY A 142 1.58 13.06 -22.77
N HIS A 143 0.97 12.57 -23.85
CA HIS A 143 0.80 13.31 -25.09
C HIS A 143 -0.10 14.52 -24.88
N GLU A 144 -1.24 14.36 -24.22
CA GLU A 144 -2.19 15.43 -23.91
C GLU A 144 -1.60 16.51 -23.01
N ALA A 145 -0.76 16.12 -22.05
CA ALA A 145 -0.01 17.05 -21.22
C ALA A 145 0.97 17.89 -22.05
N LEU A 146 1.64 17.28 -23.04
CA LEU A 146 2.58 17.97 -23.94
C LEU A 146 1.87 18.86 -24.96
N SER A 147 0.71 18.45 -25.48
CA SER A 147 -0.10 19.24 -26.41
C SER A 147 -1.03 20.24 -25.72
N VAL A 148 -1.03 20.30 -24.39
CA VAL A 148 -1.90 21.18 -23.57
C VAL A 148 -3.38 20.96 -23.91
N SER A 149 -3.76 19.69 -24.12
CA SER A 149 -5.11 19.27 -24.50
C SER A 149 -5.79 18.37 -23.48
N MET A 150 -5.23 18.27 -22.26
CA MET A 150 -5.81 17.49 -21.16
C MET A 150 -7.22 17.95 -20.82
N THR A 151 -8.06 17.00 -20.44
CA THR A 151 -9.40 17.30 -19.96
C THR A 151 -9.38 18.01 -18.61
N GLY A 152 -10.44 18.78 -18.31
CA GLY A 152 -10.57 19.44 -17.01
C GLY A 152 -10.59 18.46 -15.82
N THR A 153 -11.09 17.25 -16.04
CA THR A 153 -11.11 16.17 -15.04
C THR A 153 -9.72 15.68 -14.70
N GLU A 154 -8.86 15.45 -15.70
CA GLU A 154 -7.47 15.01 -15.48
C GLU A 154 -6.67 16.08 -14.76
N ILE A 155 -6.76 17.34 -15.21
CA ILE A 155 -6.10 18.47 -14.55
C ILE A 155 -6.55 18.57 -13.09
N PHE A 156 -7.85 18.48 -12.84
CA PHE A 156 -8.39 18.53 -11.47
C PHE A 156 -7.79 17.44 -10.59
N TRP A 157 -7.80 16.17 -11.02
CA TRP A 157 -7.28 15.07 -10.21
C TRP A 157 -5.77 15.12 -10.01
N ILE A 158 -5.00 15.52 -11.03
CA ILE A 158 -3.54 15.70 -10.91
C ILE A 158 -3.23 16.78 -9.88
N LEU A 159 -3.90 17.93 -9.96
CA LEU A 159 -3.72 19.02 -9.02
C LEU A 159 -4.23 18.66 -7.62
N PHE A 160 -5.32 17.91 -7.50
CA PHE A 160 -5.87 17.45 -6.23
C PHE A 160 -4.89 16.51 -5.51
N TYR A 161 -4.45 15.44 -6.17
CA TYR A 161 -3.50 14.49 -5.59
C TYR A 161 -2.11 15.11 -5.38
N GLY A 162 -1.70 16.03 -6.26
CA GLY A 162 -0.49 16.83 -6.07
C GLY A 162 -0.58 17.72 -4.84
N ALA A 163 -1.67 18.47 -4.68
CA ALA A 163 -1.90 19.31 -3.51
C ALA A 163 -1.99 18.48 -2.22
N ALA A 164 -2.67 17.33 -2.26
CA ALA A 164 -2.74 16.41 -1.14
C ALA A 164 -1.35 15.87 -0.75
N THR A 165 -0.53 15.46 -1.73
CA THR A 165 0.85 14.99 -1.49
C THR A 165 1.71 16.09 -0.89
N TYR A 166 1.66 17.28 -1.48
CA TYR A 166 2.41 18.45 -1.04
C TYR A 166 2.02 18.87 0.39
N GLY A 167 0.72 18.94 0.68
CA GLY A 167 0.18 19.27 2.00
C GLY A 167 0.55 18.22 3.05
N ASN A 168 0.27 16.95 2.76
CA ASN A 168 0.45 15.85 3.70
C ASN A 168 1.91 15.59 4.02
N ALA A 169 2.79 15.47 3.02
CA ALA A 169 4.20 15.17 3.22
C ALA A 169 5.01 16.40 3.63
N GLY A 170 4.68 17.58 3.09
CA GLY A 170 5.41 18.82 3.36
C GLY A 170 5.11 19.42 4.73
N PHE A 171 3.83 19.45 5.13
CA PHE A 171 3.38 20.22 6.29
C PHE A 171 2.79 19.35 7.40
N LEU A 172 1.86 18.45 7.09
CA LEU A 172 1.20 17.64 8.13
C LEU A 172 2.14 16.60 8.74
N ARG A 173 2.96 15.95 7.90
CA ARG A 173 3.97 14.94 8.30
C ARG A 173 3.41 13.95 9.32
N GLU A 174 3.99 13.85 10.51
CA GLU A 174 3.59 12.91 11.55
C GLU A 174 2.27 13.28 12.23
N GLN A 175 1.78 14.52 12.06
CA GLN A 175 0.45 14.90 12.56
C GLN A 175 -0.65 14.07 11.90
N MET A 176 -0.44 13.68 10.64
CA MET A 176 -1.32 12.72 9.95
C MET A 176 -1.39 11.40 10.73
N CYS A 177 -0.25 10.86 11.15
CA CYS A 177 -0.19 9.62 11.90
C CYS A 177 -0.71 9.75 13.35
N LYS A 178 -0.48 10.88 14.01
CA LYS A 178 -0.89 11.12 15.41
C LYS A 178 -2.40 11.34 15.55
N TYR A 179 -2.99 12.14 14.66
CA TYR A 179 -4.34 12.66 14.89
C TYR A 179 -5.37 12.24 13.84
N ILE A 180 -4.97 12.05 12.59
CA ILE A 180 -5.90 11.87 11.48
C ILE A 180 -6.05 10.40 11.09
N CYS A 181 -4.95 9.64 11.08
CA CYS A 181 -4.91 8.28 10.57
C CYS A 181 -5.77 7.33 11.45
N PRO A 182 -6.91 6.81 10.94
CA PRO A 182 -7.74 5.90 11.71
C PRO A 182 -7.06 4.55 11.93
N TYR A 183 -6.23 4.15 10.97
CA TYR A 183 -5.49 2.90 11.02
C TYR A 183 -4.53 2.83 12.21
N ALA A 184 -3.81 3.92 12.52
CA ALA A 184 -2.91 3.98 13.68
C ALA A 184 -3.64 3.70 15.01
N ARG A 185 -4.92 4.07 15.13
CA ARG A 185 -5.74 3.76 16.31
C ARG A 185 -6.24 2.32 16.29
N PHE A 186 -6.72 1.86 15.13
CA PHE A 186 -7.19 0.50 14.96
C PHE A 186 -6.10 -0.54 15.26
N GLN A 187 -4.85 -0.30 14.82
CA GLN A 187 -3.73 -1.17 15.09
C GLN A 187 -3.48 -1.40 16.59
N PHE A 188 -3.71 -0.40 17.45
CA PHE A 188 -3.48 -0.56 18.89
C PHE A 188 -4.42 -1.60 19.52
N VAL A 189 -5.66 -1.72 19.01
CA VAL A 189 -6.62 -2.76 19.43
C VAL A 189 -6.26 -4.14 18.85
N MET A 190 -5.49 -4.17 17.75
CA MET A 190 -5.05 -5.41 17.14
C MET A 190 -3.86 -6.04 17.84
N PHE A 191 -3.04 -5.25 18.55
CA PHE A 191 -1.85 -5.75 19.21
C PHE A 191 -2.18 -6.70 20.36
N ASP A 192 -1.34 -7.71 20.50
CA ASP A 192 -1.32 -8.59 21.66
C ASP A 192 0.11 -8.65 22.22
N SER A 193 0.29 -9.33 23.35
CA SER A 193 1.59 -9.41 24.04
C SER A 193 2.68 -10.15 23.25
N ASP A 194 2.33 -10.79 22.12
CA ASP A 194 3.24 -11.46 21.18
C ASP A 194 3.32 -10.73 19.81
N THR A 195 2.78 -9.52 19.69
CA THR A 195 2.97 -8.66 18.52
C THR A 195 4.35 -8.00 18.57
N LEU A 196 5.09 -8.07 17.46
CA LEU A 196 6.42 -7.45 17.37
C LEU A 196 6.29 -5.92 17.32
N ILE A 197 6.82 -5.25 18.35
CA ILE A 197 6.82 -3.80 18.48
C ILE A 197 8.22 -3.29 18.84
N ILE A 198 8.46 -2.00 18.65
CA ILE A 198 9.64 -1.34 19.23
C ILE A 198 9.36 -1.16 20.71
N THR A 199 10.27 -1.65 21.54
CA THR A 199 10.10 -1.62 22.99
C THR A 199 11.42 -1.35 23.72
N TYR A 200 11.32 -0.79 24.91
CA TYR A 200 12.41 -0.56 25.85
C TYR A 200 12.48 -1.72 26.85
N ASP A 201 13.69 -2.24 27.08
CA ASP A 201 13.92 -3.30 28.05
C ASP A 201 14.02 -2.73 29.47
N GLU A 202 12.88 -2.68 30.17
CA GLU A 202 12.77 -2.15 31.53
C GLU A 202 13.62 -2.95 32.53
N GLN A 203 13.63 -4.29 32.44
CA GLN A 203 14.40 -5.15 33.36
C GLN A 203 15.91 -4.91 33.25
N ARG A 204 16.39 -4.64 32.04
CA ARG A 204 17.80 -4.35 31.78
C ARG A 204 18.15 -2.90 32.08
N GLY A 205 17.25 -1.99 31.71
CA GLY A 205 17.50 -0.55 31.68
C GLY A 205 17.30 0.16 33.01
N ASP A 206 16.36 -0.31 33.83
CA ASP A 206 15.94 0.39 35.05
C ASP A 206 16.48 -0.27 36.34
N PRO A 207 16.71 0.52 37.41
CA PRO A 207 16.53 1.97 37.49
C PRO A 207 17.59 2.72 36.66
N ARG A 208 17.10 3.64 35.83
CA ARG A 208 17.92 4.49 34.96
C ARG A 208 18.54 5.65 35.74
N GLY A 209 19.67 6.18 35.27
CA GLY A 209 20.33 7.32 35.91
C GLY A 209 21.61 7.75 35.22
N SER A 210 22.04 8.98 35.43
CA SER A 210 23.29 9.48 34.82
C SER A 210 24.52 8.89 35.52
N ARG A 211 25.58 8.61 34.76
CA ARG A 211 26.88 8.15 35.28
C ARG A 211 28.02 8.45 34.34
N SER A 212 29.25 8.38 34.86
CA SER A 212 30.45 8.43 34.04
C SER A 212 30.66 7.10 33.30
N LYS A 213 31.37 7.14 32.17
CA LYS A 213 31.73 5.94 31.39
C LYS A 213 32.55 4.91 32.17
N LYS A 214 33.29 5.35 33.20
CA LYS A 214 34.15 4.49 34.02
C LYS A 214 33.43 3.89 35.24
N ALA A 215 32.21 4.35 35.51
CA ALA A 215 31.42 3.84 36.63
C ALA A 215 30.86 2.46 36.30
N ASP A 216 30.89 1.56 37.28
CA ASP A 216 30.17 0.29 37.23
C ASP A 216 28.71 0.53 37.61
N PRO A 217 27.75 0.38 36.67
CA PRO A 217 26.34 0.68 36.93
C PRO A 217 25.76 -0.25 38.02
N ARG A 218 26.21 -1.51 38.10
CA ARG A 218 25.69 -2.47 39.07
C ARG A 218 26.07 -2.10 40.49
N LYS A 219 27.26 -1.55 40.71
CA LYS A 219 27.68 -1.03 42.02
C LYS A 219 26.88 0.19 42.48
N GLN A 220 26.28 0.92 41.55
CA GLN A 220 25.43 2.09 41.83
C GLN A 220 23.94 1.71 41.89
N GLY A 221 23.60 0.43 41.76
CA GLY A 221 22.22 -0.04 41.69
C GLY A 221 21.49 0.40 40.42
N LEU A 222 22.20 0.80 39.37
CA LEU A 222 21.63 1.30 38.11
C LEU A 222 21.56 0.20 37.03
N GLY A 223 20.58 0.32 36.15
CA GLY A 223 20.46 -0.44 34.92
C GLY A 223 21.25 0.17 33.76
N ASP A 224 21.19 -0.45 32.58
CA ASP A 224 22.00 -0.08 31.41
C ASP A 224 21.57 1.26 30.77
N CYS A 225 20.41 1.80 31.14
CA CYS A 225 19.91 3.05 30.60
C CYS A 225 20.58 4.31 31.19
N VAL A 226 21.29 4.99 30.29
CA VAL A 226 21.87 6.34 30.33
C VAL A 226 21.12 7.45 31.08
N ASP A 227 19.80 7.40 30.98
CA ASP A 227 18.92 8.57 31.11
C ASP A 227 19.34 9.79 30.24
N CYS A 228 19.89 9.55 29.05
CA CYS A 228 20.39 10.61 28.16
C CYS A 228 19.30 11.36 27.37
N GLY A 229 18.07 10.83 27.32
CA GLY A 229 16.96 11.42 26.57
C GLY A 229 17.08 11.39 25.04
N ILE A 230 18.14 10.83 24.46
CA ILE A 230 18.36 10.87 23.00
C ILE A 230 17.24 10.18 22.21
N CYS A 231 16.66 9.10 22.77
CA CYS A 231 15.56 8.36 22.16
C CYS A 231 14.31 9.23 21.97
N VAL A 232 14.06 10.19 22.87
CA VAL A 232 12.98 11.16 22.79
C VAL A 232 13.29 12.25 21.76
N GLN A 233 14.54 12.72 21.73
CA GLN A 233 14.98 13.78 20.82
C GLN A 233 14.93 13.38 19.34
N VAL A 234 15.23 12.12 19.04
CA VAL A 234 15.17 11.57 17.68
C VAL A 234 13.79 11.09 17.28
N CYS A 235 12.86 10.97 18.24
CA CYS A 235 11.50 10.52 17.96
C CYS A 235 10.74 11.62 17.20
N PRO A 236 10.28 11.37 15.97
CA PRO A 236 9.58 12.39 15.20
C PRO A 236 8.21 12.76 15.79
N THR A 237 7.62 11.86 16.59
CA THR A 237 6.34 12.12 17.27
C THR A 237 6.49 12.63 18.71
N GLY A 238 7.73 12.68 19.21
CA GLY A 238 8.09 13.23 20.53
C GLY A 238 7.73 12.33 21.72
N ILE A 239 7.52 11.03 21.49
CA ILE A 239 7.21 10.08 22.56
C ILE A 239 8.45 9.66 23.35
N ASP A 240 8.24 9.22 24.59
CA ASP A 240 9.27 8.59 25.40
C ASP A 240 9.03 7.09 25.48
N ILE A 241 9.73 6.36 24.62
CA ILE A 241 9.64 4.89 24.49
C ILE A 241 9.92 4.13 25.79
N ARG A 242 10.51 4.79 26.79
CA ARG A 242 10.75 4.24 28.12
C ARG A 242 9.51 4.18 29.00
N ASN A 243 8.40 4.80 28.57
CA ASN A 243 7.08 4.73 29.21
C ASN A 243 6.20 3.63 28.60
N GLY A 244 6.79 2.71 27.83
CA GLY A 244 6.09 1.61 27.20
C GLY A 244 5.46 1.96 25.85
N LEU A 245 4.46 1.18 25.46
CA LEU A 245 3.80 1.31 24.16
C LEU A 245 2.86 2.54 24.13
N GLN A 246 3.12 3.45 23.20
CA GLN A 246 2.32 4.66 22.99
C GLN A 246 1.70 4.65 21.58
N VAL A 247 0.46 5.14 21.45
CA VAL A 247 -0.33 5.11 20.20
C VAL A 247 0.33 5.94 19.10
N GLU A 248 1.06 6.98 19.48
CA GLU A 248 1.76 7.91 18.60
C GLU A 248 3.07 7.33 18.04
N CYS A 249 3.52 6.15 18.49
CA CYS A 249 4.68 5.50 17.89
C CYS A 249 4.38 5.13 16.43
N ILE A 250 5.19 5.59 15.47
CA ILE A 250 5.01 5.25 14.03
C ILE A 250 5.85 4.05 13.59
N GLY A 251 6.65 3.47 14.48
CA GLY A 251 7.45 2.28 14.15
C GLY A 251 8.67 2.54 13.26
N CYS A 252 9.24 3.76 13.25
CA CYS A 252 10.36 4.13 12.37
C CYS A 252 11.75 3.68 12.85
N ALA A 253 11.89 3.13 14.07
CA ALA A 253 13.15 2.66 14.67
C ALA A 253 14.26 3.69 14.90
N ALA A 254 14.04 5.00 14.68
CA ALA A 254 15.06 6.02 14.93
C ALA A 254 15.62 6.00 16.38
N CYS A 255 14.77 5.65 17.36
CA CYS A 255 15.18 5.51 18.76
C CYS A 255 16.11 4.31 19.01
N ILE A 256 16.02 3.23 18.23
CA ILE A 256 16.92 2.08 18.30
C ILE A 256 18.32 2.52 17.89
N ASP A 257 18.44 3.12 16.69
CA ASP A 257 19.73 3.55 16.12
C ASP A 257 20.44 4.57 17.02
N ALA A 258 19.69 5.52 17.59
CA ALA A 258 20.26 6.53 18.48
C ALA A 258 20.67 5.96 19.85
N CYS A 259 19.91 5.00 20.39
CA CYS A 259 20.22 4.36 21.66
C CYS A 259 21.46 3.46 21.54
N ASP A 260 21.55 2.68 20.46
CA ASP A 260 22.70 1.80 20.21
C ASP A 260 24.00 2.59 20.10
N GLN A 261 23.99 3.78 19.50
CA GLN A 261 25.16 4.67 19.50
C GLN A 261 25.60 5.09 20.92
N VAL A 262 24.67 5.27 21.85
CA VAL A 262 25.00 5.54 23.26
C VAL A 262 25.50 4.29 23.96
N MET A 263 24.90 3.12 23.71
CA MET A 263 25.36 1.84 24.25
C MET A 263 26.79 1.54 23.82
N ASP A 264 27.11 1.73 22.54
CA ASP A 264 28.46 1.58 22.00
C ASP A 264 29.47 2.52 22.69
N LYS A 265 29.08 3.79 22.87
CA LYS A 265 29.92 4.79 23.58
C LYS A 265 30.17 4.40 25.02
N MET A 266 29.21 3.77 25.70
CA MET A 266 29.34 3.28 27.07
C MET A 266 29.96 1.88 27.15
N SER A 267 30.20 1.23 26.01
CA SER A 267 30.66 -0.17 25.91
C SER A 267 29.68 -1.16 26.56
N TYR A 268 28.38 -0.90 26.43
CA TYR A 268 27.30 -1.79 26.83
C TYR A 268 26.76 -2.57 25.63
N PRO A 269 26.13 -3.74 25.84
CA PRO A 269 25.48 -4.47 24.74
C PRO A 269 24.42 -3.60 24.03
N ARG A 270 24.28 -3.75 22.72
CA ARG A 270 23.20 -3.09 21.96
C ARG A 270 21.81 -3.65 22.31
N GLY A 271 20.76 -3.03 21.78
CA GLY A 271 19.40 -3.53 21.88
C GLY A 271 18.72 -3.26 23.22
N LEU A 272 19.09 -2.18 23.92
CA LEU A 272 18.33 -1.69 25.07
C LEU A 272 16.92 -1.23 24.63
N ILE A 273 16.83 -0.62 23.45
CA ILE A 273 15.58 -0.46 22.69
C ILE A 273 15.70 -1.38 21.48
N ARG A 274 14.69 -2.21 21.23
CA ARG A 274 14.73 -3.20 20.14
C ARG A 274 13.33 -3.57 19.66
N TYR A 275 13.27 -4.22 18.51
CA TYR A 275 12.08 -4.97 18.13
C TYR A 275 11.94 -6.21 19.01
N SER A 276 10.88 -6.27 19.80
CA SER A 276 10.55 -7.41 20.64
C SER A 276 9.05 -7.46 20.92
N THR A 277 8.64 -8.45 21.70
CA THR A 277 7.26 -8.63 22.15
C THR A 277 7.21 -8.43 23.66
N GLU A 278 6.08 -8.04 24.21
CA GLU A 278 5.91 -7.86 25.65
C GLU A 278 6.26 -9.14 26.44
N ASN A 279 5.79 -10.31 25.99
CA ASN A 279 6.11 -11.59 26.62
C ASN A 279 7.61 -11.91 26.56
N ALA A 280 8.26 -11.66 25.43
CA ALA A 280 9.71 -11.89 25.30
C ALA A 280 10.55 -11.02 26.24
N LEU A 281 10.11 -9.79 26.54
CA LEU A 281 10.77 -8.98 27.56
C LEU A 281 10.52 -9.52 28.97
N LYS A 282 9.27 -9.88 29.29
CA LYS A 282 8.91 -10.37 30.63
C LYS A 282 9.59 -11.70 30.97
N GLU A 283 9.60 -12.64 30.02
CA GLU A 283 10.10 -14.00 30.20
C GLU A 283 11.57 -14.18 29.77
N GLY A 284 12.23 -13.14 29.24
CA GLY A 284 13.63 -13.21 28.79
C GLY A 284 13.83 -14.13 27.57
N LEU A 285 12.85 -14.18 26.67
CA LEU A 285 12.85 -15.10 25.53
C LEU A 285 13.83 -14.70 24.42
N VAL A 286 14.40 -15.69 23.75
CA VAL A 286 15.29 -15.47 22.60
C VAL A 286 14.50 -15.36 21.29
N ARG A 287 15.16 -14.87 20.24
CA ARG A 287 14.54 -14.62 18.92
C ARG A 287 13.79 -15.84 18.35
N LYS A 288 14.27 -17.06 18.62
CA LYS A 288 13.62 -18.31 18.19
C LYS A 288 12.23 -18.46 18.81
N ASP A 289 12.08 -18.10 20.08
CA ASP A 289 10.82 -18.20 20.81
C ASP A 289 9.82 -17.13 20.35
N ILE A 290 10.29 -15.92 20.02
CA ILE A 290 9.47 -14.87 19.41
C ILE A 290 8.87 -15.36 18.09
N VAL A 291 9.71 -15.98 17.23
CA VAL A 291 9.24 -16.55 15.96
C VAL A 291 8.25 -17.69 16.20
N LYS A 292 8.49 -18.55 17.19
CA LYS A 292 7.57 -19.64 17.54
C LYS A 292 6.21 -19.10 18.04
N ARG A 293 6.22 -18.07 18.89
CA ARG A 293 5.02 -17.39 19.42
C ARG A 293 4.30 -16.54 18.37
N ALA A 294 4.96 -16.22 17.25
CA ALA A 294 4.28 -15.65 16.09
C ALA A 294 3.26 -16.63 15.46
N PHE A 295 3.46 -17.95 15.61
CA PHE A 295 2.53 -19.01 15.17
C PHE A 295 1.50 -19.37 16.26
N ARG A 296 0.80 -18.37 16.81
CA ARG A 296 -0.25 -18.54 17.82
C ARG A 296 -1.63 -18.75 17.18
N PRO A 297 -2.63 -19.30 17.89
CA PRO A 297 -3.94 -19.63 17.31
C PRO A 297 -4.59 -18.49 16.52
N ARG A 298 -4.51 -17.25 17.02
CA ARG A 298 -5.06 -16.07 16.34
C ARG A 298 -4.43 -15.82 14.97
N THR A 299 -3.10 -15.82 14.88
CA THR A 299 -2.39 -15.58 13.62
C THR A 299 -2.56 -16.76 12.68
N LEU A 300 -2.61 -17.99 13.20
CA LEU A 300 -2.88 -19.20 12.41
C LEU A 300 -4.28 -19.17 11.79
N ILE A 301 -5.32 -18.76 12.55
CA ILE A 301 -6.68 -18.60 12.02
C ILE A 301 -6.69 -17.56 10.91
N TYR A 302 -6.10 -16.38 11.13
CA TYR A 302 -6.03 -15.34 10.09
C TYR A 302 -5.26 -15.82 8.85
N SER A 303 -4.17 -16.56 9.05
CA SER A 303 -3.38 -17.13 7.96
C SER A 303 -4.16 -18.19 7.20
N ALA A 304 -4.90 -19.05 7.89
CA ALA A 304 -5.73 -20.07 7.29
C ALA A 304 -6.87 -19.47 6.46
N VAL A 305 -7.57 -18.46 6.99
CA VAL A 305 -8.63 -17.74 6.26
C VAL A 305 -8.05 -17.03 5.04
N PHE A 306 -6.94 -16.30 5.22
CA PHE A 306 -6.27 -15.59 4.13
C PHE A 306 -5.80 -16.55 3.03
N LEU A 307 -5.16 -17.67 3.39
CA LEU A 307 -4.69 -18.66 2.44
C LEU A 307 -5.86 -19.35 1.73
N THR A 308 -6.91 -19.73 2.46
CA THR A 308 -8.11 -20.37 1.88
C THR A 308 -8.78 -19.46 0.87
N LEU A 309 -8.99 -18.19 1.20
CA LEU A 309 -9.57 -17.21 0.28
C LEU A 309 -8.65 -16.95 -0.91
N THR A 310 -7.33 -16.86 -0.70
CA THR A 310 -6.37 -16.66 -1.79
C THR A 310 -6.37 -17.83 -2.77
N VAL A 311 -6.32 -19.06 -2.26
CA VAL A 311 -6.36 -20.28 -3.08
C VAL A 311 -7.70 -20.41 -3.79
N ALA A 312 -8.83 -20.18 -3.11
CA ALA A 312 -10.15 -20.24 -3.71
C ALA A 312 -10.33 -19.19 -4.81
N THR A 313 -9.88 -17.95 -4.57
CA THR A 313 -9.93 -16.86 -5.56
C THR A 313 -9.03 -17.17 -6.75
N GLY A 314 -7.79 -17.62 -6.51
CA GLY A 314 -6.86 -18.01 -7.56
C GLY A 314 -7.37 -19.17 -8.40
N TRP A 315 -7.92 -20.21 -7.76
CA TRP A 315 -8.58 -21.32 -8.44
C TRP A 315 -9.75 -20.84 -9.31
N SER A 316 -10.64 -20.03 -8.74
CA SER A 316 -11.79 -19.47 -9.44
C SER A 316 -11.39 -18.64 -10.67
N LEU A 317 -10.30 -17.85 -10.56
CA LEU A 317 -9.74 -17.09 -11.67
C LEU A 317 -9.15 -17.99 -12.76
N LEU A 318 -8.43 -19.05 -12.39
CA LEU A 318 -7.82 -20.00 -13.34
C LEU A 318 -8.86 -20.86 -14.06
N THR A 319 -9.95 -21.24 -13.38
CA THR A 319 -11.03 -22.06 -13.98
C THR A 319 -12.11 -21.24 -14.66
N ARG A 320 -11.99 -19.91 -14.67
CA ARG A 320 -12.97 -19.00 -15.26
C ARG A 320 -13.08 -19.26 -16.77
N PRO A 321 -14.30 -19.47 -17.31
CA PRO A 321 -14.47 -19.57 -18.75
C PRO A 321 -14.13 -18.23 -19.42
N PRO A 322 -13.31 -18.22 -20.49
CA PRO A 322 -12.88 -17.00 -21.17
C PRO A 322 -13.96 -16.38 -22.08
N LEU A 323 -15.17 -16.93 -22.05
CA LEU A 323 -16.34 -16.50 -22.81
C LEU A 323 -17.53 -16.42 -21.87
N LYS A 324 -18.21 -15.27 -21.85
CA LYS A 324 -19.55 -15.13 -21.28
C LYS A 324 -20.56 -15.04 -22.44
N VAL A 325 -21.69 -15.73 -22.27
CA VAL A 325 -22.77 -15.80 -23.26
C VAL A 325 -24.07 -15.42 -22.57
N ASP A 326 -24.68 -14.33 -23.00
CA ASP A 326 -26.02 -13.94 -22.59
C ASP A 326 -27.01 -14.20 -23.72
N VAL A 327 -28.11 -14.88 -23.40
CA VAL A 327 -29.17 -15.22 -24.37
C VAL A 327 -30.39 -14.38 -24.06
N VAL A 328 -30.68 -13.40 -24.93
CA VAL A 328 -31.82 -12.50 -24.78
C VAL A 328 -32.87 -12.90 -25.80
N ARG A 329 -34.05 -13.31 -25.33
CA ARG A 329 -35.20 -13.54 -26.21
C ARG A 329 -35.72 -12.20 -26.72
N ASP A 330 -35.94 -12.10 -28.03
CA ASP A 330 -36.59 -10.92 -28.61
C ASP A 330 -38.03 -10.84 -28.10
N ARG A 331 -38.42 -9.70 -27.51
CA ARG A 331 -39.76 -9.47 -26.98
C ARG A 331 -40.74 -8.97 -28.04
N GLY A 332 -40.24 -8.48 -29.18
CA GLY A 332 -41.05 -7.97 -30.28
C GLY A 332 -41.52 -9.05 -31.26
N VAL A 333 -40.86 -10.22 -31.26
CA VAL A 333 -41.19 -11.35 -32.13
C VAL A 333 -41.78 -12.48 -31.28
N MET A 334 -43.11 -12.57 -31.28
CA MET A 334 -43.78 -13.79 -30.80
C MET A 334 -43.41 -14.95 -31.73
N ALA A 335 -43.43 -16.17 -31.19
CA ALA A 335 -43.07 -17.37 -31.95
C ALA A 335 -43.86 -17.43 -33.28
N ARG A 336 -43.15 -17.59 -34.38
CA ARG A 336 -43.73 -17.62 -35.74
C ARG A 336 -43.73 -19.05 -36.25
N GLU A 337 -44.79 -19.47 -36.92
CA GLU A 337 -44.81 -20.72 -37.66
C GLU A 337 -44.15 -20.51 -39.03
N ALA A 338 -43.14 -21.31 -39.33
CA ALA A 338 -42.44 -21.33 -40.61
C ALA A 338 -43.20 -22.16 -41.65
N ASP A 339 -42.84 -22.01 -42.92
CA ASP A 339 -43.51 -22.68 -44.05
C ASP A 339 -43.40 -24.22 -43.98
N ASP A 340 -42.46 -24.75 -43.20
CA ASP A 340 -42.28 -26.19 -42.96
C ASP A 340 -43.02 -26.71 -41.70
N GLY A 341 -43.86 -25.88 -41.07
CA GLY A 341 -44.62 -26.19 -39.86
C GLY A 341 -43.80 -26.13 -38.56
N SER A 342 -42.54 -25.69 -38.62
CA SER A 342 -41.71 -25.50 -37.42
C SER A 342 -42.00 -24.16 -36.73
N ILE A 343 -41.83 -24.11 -35.40
CA ILE A 343 -42.02 -22.88 -34.62
C ILE A 343 -40.67 -22.17 -34.46
N GLU A 344 -40.52 -21.02 -35.11
CA GLU A 344 -39.35 -20.16 -35.03
C GLU A 344 -39.43 -19.20 -33.84
N ASN A 345 -38.32 -19.10 -33.10
CA ASN A 345 -38.12 -18.10 -32.07
C ASN A 345 -36.79 -17.39 -32.31
N VAL A 346 -36.79 -16.07 -32.13
CA VAL A 346 -35.59 -15.25 -32.31
C VAL A 346 -34.95 -14.98 -30.95
N PHE A 347 -33.68 -15.31 -30.85
CA PHE A 347 -32.83 -15.03 -29.69
C PHE A 347 -31.61 -14.23 -30.15
N GLN A 348 -31.27 -13.21 -29.39
CA GLN A 348 -30.03 -12.46 -29.53
C GLN A 348 -28.99 -13.04 -28.58
N LEU A 349 -27.86 -13.49 -29.14
CA LEU A 349 -26.70 -13.96 -28.38
C LEU A 349 -25.73 -12.80 -28.21
N GLN A 350 -25.42 -12.45 -26.97
CA GLN A 350 -24.36 -11.51 -26.64
C GLN A 350 -23.14 -12.31 -26.17
N LEU A 351 -22.08 -12.29 -26.97
CA LEU A 351 -20.82 -12.99 -26.70
C LEU A 351 -19.79 -11.98 -26.20
N ILE A 352 -19.24 -12.23 -25.02
CA ILE A 352 -18.24 -11.36 -24.39
C ILE A 352 -16.97 -12.17 -24.16
N SER A 353 -15.91 -11.85 -24.89
CA SER A 353 -14.58 -12.42 -24.65
C SER A 353 -13.93 -11.73 -23.46
N THR A 354 -13.30 -12.54 -22.61
CA THR A 354 -12.49 -12.07 -21.48
C THR A 354 -11.03 -12.48 -21.65
N SER A 355 -10.68 -12.90 -22.86
CA SER A 355 -9.35 -13.27 -23.32
C SER A 355 -8.82 -12.15 -24.20
N GLU A 356 -7.52 -11.83 -24.13
CA GLU A 356 -6.89 -10.82 -24.99
C GLU A 356 -6.70 -11.31 -26.44
N THR A 357 -6.83 -12.61 -26.67
CA THR A 357 -6.72 -13.21 -28.00
C THR A 357 -8.09 -13.49 -28.64
N GLU A 358 -8.17 -13.28 -29.97
CA GLU A 358 -9.32 -13.70 -30.78
C GLU A 358 -9.54 -15.21 -30.66
N ARG A 359 -10.81 -15.62 -30.52
CA ARG A 359 -11.20 -17.03 -30.49
C ARG A 359 -12.42 -17.28 -31.36
N SER A 360 -12.43 -18.43 -32.02
CA SER A 360 -13.57 -18.91 -32.80
C SER A 360 -14.42 -19.85 -31.93
N TYR A 361 -15.72 -19.59 -31.86
CA TYR A 361 -16.68 -20.41 -31.13
C TYR A 361 -17.75 -20.95 -32.08
N THR A 362 -18.19 -22.18 -31.82
CA THR A 362 -19.32 -22.81 -32.51
C THR A 362 -20.53 -22.78 -31.59
N VAL A 363 -21.66 -22.29 -32.09
CA VAL A 363 -22.92 -22.25 -31.34
C VAL A 363 -23.71 -23.52 -31.62
N GLY A 364 -24.12 -24.20 -30.55
CA GLY A 364 -25.04 -25.34 -30.60
C GLY A 364 -26.25 -25.10 -29.69
N VAL A 365 -27.35 -25.79 -29.97
CA VAL A 365 -28.59 -25.76 -29.18
C VAL A 365 -28.97 -27.19 -28.79
N ALA A 366 -29.45 -27.39 -27.56
CA ALA A 366 -29.89 -28.67 -27.04
C ALA A 366 -31.05 -28.49 -26.03
N GLY A 367 -31.84 -29.53 -25.76
CA GLY A 367 -32.82 -29.58 -24.67
C GLY A 367 -34.27 -29.83 -25.07
N ILE A 368 -34.65 -29.63 -26.33
CA ILE A 368 -35.97 -29.98 -26.88
C ILE A 368 -35.76 -30.90 -28.08
N ASP A 369 -36.51 -31.99 -28.17
CA ASP A 369 -36.42 -32.90 -29.32
C ASP A 369 -36.82 -32.17 -30.60
N GLY A 370 -35.95 -32.23 -31.62
CA GLY A 370 -36.15 -31.54 -32.90
C GLY A 370 -35.71 -30.06 -32.91
N ILE A 371 -35.17 -29.51 -31.82
CA ILE A 371 -34.63 -28.14 -31.83
C ILE A 371 -33.40 -28.06 -32.74
N ARG A 372 -33.41 -27.07 -33.64
CA ARG A 372 -32.30 -26.81 -34.56
C ARG A 372 -32.08 -25.31 -34.69
N LEU A 373 -30.83 -24.91 -34.91
CA LEU A 373 -30.53 -23.57 -35.37
C LEU A 373 -30.89 -23.47 -36.86
N ALA A 374 -31.41 -22.32 -37.30
CA ALA A 374 -31.71 -22.07 -38.70
C ALA A 374 -30.45 -22.20 -39.59
N ALA A 375 -29.27 -21.86 -39.06
CA ALA A 375 -27.97 -22.08 -39.68
C ALA A 375 -26.91 -22.44 -38.63
N PRO A 376 -25.87 -23.22 -38.99
CA PRO A 376 -24.68 -23.38 -38.15
C PRO A 376 -24.01 -22.03 -37.95
N VAL A 377 -23.84 -21.61 -36.70
CA VAL A 377 -23.21 -20.32 -36.39
C VAL A 377 -21.80 -20.57 -35.85
N GLN A 378 -20.80 -20.20 -36.63
CA GLN A 378 -19.44 -19.99 -36.14
C GLN A 378 -19.22 -18.49 -35.95
N VAL A 379 -18.83 -18.08 -34.75
CA VAL A 379 -18.57 -16.67 -34.44
C VAL A 379 -17.11 -16.52 -34.03
N LYS A 380 -16.40 -15.61 -34.70
CA LYS A 380 -15.12 -15.11 -34.22
C LYS A 380 -15.39 -13.98 -33.24
N VAL A 381 -14.95 -14.16 -32.00
CA VAL A 381 -15.06 -13.13 -30.97
C VAL A 381 -13.67 -12.52 -30.79
N PRO A 382 -13.51 -11.19 -31.01
CA PRO A 382 -12.23 -10.53 -30.85
C PRO A 382 -11.75 -10.59 -29.39
N GLY A 383 -10.46 -10.34 -29.19
CA GLY A 383 -9.88 -10.16 -27.86
C GLY A 383 -10.52 -8.99 -27.11
N ALA A 384 -10.45 -9.04 -25.78
CA ALA A 384 -11.02 -8.06 -24.87
C ALA A 384 -10.32 -6.70 -24.92
#